data_AF-A0A960XBG1-F1
#
_entry.id   AF-A0A960XBG1-F1
#
_cell.length_a   1.000
_cell.length_b   1.000
_cell.length_c   1.000
_cell.angle_alpha   90.00
_cell.angle_beta   90.00
_cell.angle_gamma   90.00
#
_symmetry.space_group_name_H-M   'P 1'
#
loop_
_entity.id
_entity.type
_entity.pdbx_description
1 polymer ?
#
loop_
_entity_poly.entity_id
_entity_poly.type
_entity_poly.pdbx_seq_one_letter_code
_entity_poly.pdbx_strand_id
1 'polypeptide(L)'
;ITESLFGMNGEAISLKTLGELAEMHGALTYVDDSNTIGVLGKHGMGLASHRRGIDVMYGSFGKESGCIASFIACSQLFRDYLLTFNPELIETTTLPPAALGAISACLDLIPDMEIERKKIEEAAARLRHLLIEHHWDIGKTTSHLIPILCRHEEECDRLSKALLEQSILVTTLKPPLVPQGGSRLRLTVTALQKETDLSYLLKTLESLKEEPSLSTV
;
A
#
# COMPACT_ATOMS: atom_id res chain seq x y z
N ILE A 1 -11.62 -11.76 7.31
CA ILE A 1 -10.31 -11.07 7.35
C ILE A 1 -9.99 -10.61 5.95
N THR A 2 -9.61 -9.36 5.74
CA THR A 2 -9.27 -8.81 4.41
C THR A 2 -8.35 -7.58 4.54
N GLU A 3 -7.85 -7.07 3.43
CA GLU A 3 -7.15 -5.78 3.35
C GLU A 3 -8.11 -4.70 2.84
N SER A 4 -8.01 -3.47 3.35
CA SER A 4 -8.76 -2.34 2.79
C SER A 4 -8.23 -1.93 1.41
N LEU A 5 -6.91 -2.05 1.22
CA LEU A 5 -6.16 -1.80 0.01
C LEU A 5 -5.11 -2.91 -0.12
N PHE A 6 -5.24 -3.73 -1.16
CA PHE A 6 -4.33 -4.85 -1.38
C PHE A 6 -2.95 -4.34 -1.81
N GLY A 7 -1.93 -4.55 -0.98
CA GLY A 7 -0.59 -3.97 -1.18
C GLY A 7 0.14 -4.44 -2.45
N MET A 8 -0.30 -5.54 -3.05
CA MET A 8 0.27 -6.11 -4.27
C MET A 8 -0.39 -5.60 -5.55
N ASN A 9 -1.65 -5.16 -5.47
CA ASN A 9 -2.46 -4.78 -6.63
C ASN A 9 -2.83 -3.30 -6.62
N GLY A 10 -2.74 -2.64 -5.47
CA GLY A 10 -3.19 -1.26 -5.29
C GLY A 10 -4.70 -1.07 -5.46
N GLU A 11 -5.48 -2.13 -5.29
CA GLU A 11 -6.94 -2.13 -5.40
C GLU A 11 -7.57 -2.04 -4.01
N ALA A 12 -8.43 -1.03 -3.82
CA ALA A 12 -9.19 -0.85 -2.60
C ALA A 12 -10.55 -1.56 -2.70
N ILE A 13 -11.02 -2.13 -1.59
CA ILE A 13 -12.34 -2.77 -1.52
C ILE A 13 -13.43 -1.82 -1.01
N SER A 14 -14.69 -2.17 -1.30
CA SER A 14 -15.84 -1.51 -0.67
C SER A 14 -16.00 -1.99 0.78
N LEU A 15 -15.42 -1.24 1.73
CA LEU A 15 -15.61 -1.50 3.17
C LEU A 15 -17.06 -1.33 3.62
N LYS A 16 -17.86 -0.54 2.91
CA LYS A 16 -19.30 -0.44 3.16
C LYS A 16 -19.99 -1.78 2.90
N THR A 17 -19.76 -2.34 1.72
CA THR A 17 -20.34 -3.64 1.33
C THR A 17 -19.85 -4.77 2.23
N LEU A 18 -18.58 -4.73 2.63
CA LEU A 18 -18.02 -5.68 3.61
C LEU A 18 -18.79 -5.63 4.94
N GLY A 19 -19.01 -4.43 5.49
CA GLY A 19 -19.74 -4.26 6.75
C GLY A 19 -21.20 -4.72 6.66
N GLU A 20 -21.89 -4.40 5.57
CA GLU A 20 -23.28 -4.84 5.32
C GLU A 20 -23.40 -6.38 5.23
N LEU A 21 -22.46 -7.02 4.54
CA LEU A 21 -22.42 -8.50 4.45
C LEU A 21 -22.09 -9.14 5.80
N ALA A 22 -21.15 -8.57 6.54
CA ALA A 22 -20.78 -9.08 7.86
C ALA A 22 -21.97 -9.01 8.83
N GLU A 23 -22.71 -7.91 8.83
CA GLU A 23 -23.94 -7.76 9.62
C GLU A 23 -25.00 -8.78 9.20
N MET A 24 -25.23 -8.95 7.89
CA MET A 24 -26.20 -9.93 7.36
C MET A 24 -25.91 -11.36 7.79
N HIS A 25 -24.64 -11.72 7.91
CA HIS A 25 -24.20 -13.07 8.25
C HIS A 25 -23.78 -13.25 9.72
N GLY A 26 -23.91 -12.20 10.55
CA GLY A 26 -23.48 -12.24 11.95
C GLY A 26 -21.97 -12.51 12.12
N ALA A 27 -21.15 -12.06 11.17
CA ALA A 27 -19.72 -12.27 11.14
C ALA A 27 -18.95 -11.06 11.69
N LEU A 28 -17.80 -11.32 12.34
CA LEU A 28 -16.86 -10.26 12.70
C LEU A 28 -15.96 -9.90 11.53
N THR A 29 -15.61 -8.63 11.45
CA THR A 29 -14.72 -8.06 10.45
C THR A 29 -13.34 -7.75 11.04
N TYR A 30 -12.31 -8.15 10.31
CA TYR A 30 -10.93 -7.78 10.57
C TYR A 30 -10.36 -7.24 9.27
N VAL A 31 -9.97 -5.97 9.27
CA VAL A 31 -9.48 -5.26 8.10
C VAL A 31 -8.05 -4.79 8.34
N ASP A 32 -7.11 -5.30 7.56
CA ASP A 32 -5.76 -4.74 7.47
C ASP A 32 -5.80 -3.46 6.63
N ASP A 33 -5.56 -2.33 7.28
CA ASP A 33 -5.57 -1.00 6.71
C ASP A 33 -4.15 -0.42 6.60
N SER A 34 -3.14 -1.27 6.71
CA SER A 34 -1.74 -0.85 6.80
C SER A 34 -1.18 -0.20 5.54
N ASN A 35 -1.81 -0.37 4.37
CA ASN A 35 -1.39 0.29 3.12
C ASN A 35 -2.04 1.66 2.93
N THR A 36 -2.84 2.14 3.88
CA THR A 36 -3.66 3.35 3.66
C THR A 36 -3.45 4.42 4.72
N ILE A 37 -2.96 4.06 5.90
CA ILE A 37 -2.63 4.99 6.98
C ILE A 37 -1.58 5.99 6.48
N GLY A 38 -1.71 7.26 6.84
CA GLY A 38 -0.91 8.37 6.32
C GLY A 38 -1.42 8.94 4.99
N VAL A 39 -2.01 8.12 4.12
CA VAL A 39 -2.30 8.50 2.72
C VAL A 39 -3.79 8.67 2.43
N LEU A 40 -4.62 7.71 2.82
CA LEU A 40 -6.04 7.65 2.46
C LEU A 40 -6.93 7.74 3.70
N GLY A 41 -8.22 7.94 3.44
CA GLY A 41 -9.21 8.08 4.49
C GLY A 41 -9.18 9.45 5.16
N LYS A 42 -10.13 9.67 6.06
CA LYS A 42 -10.31 10.96 6.71
C LYS A 42 -9.06 11.29 7.53
N HIS A 43 -8.47 12.46 7.29
CA HIS A 43 -7.22 12.91 7.94
C HIS A 43 -6.04 11.94 7.78
N GLY A 44 -6.02 11.11 6.73
CA GLY A 44 -4.99 10.09 6.54
C GLY A 44 -5.02 8.98 7.59
N MET A 45 -6.13 8.79 8.32
CA MET A 45 -6.22 7.75 9.35
C MET A 45 -6.50 6.35 8.78
N GLY A 46 -6.49 6.20 7.46
CA GLY A 46 -6.77 4.96 6.77
C GLY A 46 -8.22 4.80 6.34
N LEU A 47 -8.46 3.91 5.38
CA LEU A 47 -9.77 3.69 4.78
C LEU A 47 -10.78 3.04 5.72
N ALA A 48 -10.35 2.26 6.71
CA ALA A 48 -11.19 1.57 7.68
C ALA A 48 -11.52 2.43 8.91
N SER A 49 -10.77 3.50 9.12
CA SER A 49 -10.96 4.40 10.25
C SER A 49 -12.34 5.09 10.24
N HIS A 50 -12.97 5.19 11.41
CA HIS A 50 -14.29 5.80 11.61
C HIS A 50 -15.43 5.19 10.78
N ARG A 51 -15.31 3.93 10.35
CA ARG A 51 -16.36 3.24 9.57
C ARG A 51 -17.17 2.28 10.42
N ARG A 52 -18.48 2.26 10.15
CA ARG A 52 -19.40 1.28 10.73
C ARG A 52 -19.18 -0.08 10.06
N GLY A 53 -19.43 -1.14 10.81
CA GLY A 53 -19.27 -2.52 10.33
C GLY A 53 -17.82 -2.99 10.23
N ILE A 54 -16.88 -2.26 10.85
CA ILE A 54 -15.48 -2.70 11.04
C ILE A 54 -15.25 -2.94 12.54
N ASP A 55 -15.03 -4.20 12.95
CA ASP A 55 -14.86 -4.58 14.36
C ASP A 55 -13.39 -4.47 14.80
N VAL A 56 -12.47 -4.86 13.91
CA VAL A 56 -11.03 -4.75 14.12
C VAL A 56 -10.38 -4.14 12.89
N MET A 57 -9.69 -3.01 13.09
CA MET A 57 -8.79 -2.42 12.10
C MET A 57 -7.36 -2.72 12.52
N TYR A 58 -6.57 -3.31 11.64
CA TYR A 58 -5.13 -3.45 11.80
C TYR A 58 -4.39 -2.35 11.06
N GLY A 59 -3.33 -1.82 11.66
CA GLY A 59 -2.47 -0.83 11.06
C GLY A 59 -1.00 -1.11 11.32
N SER A 60 -0.13 -0.55 10.50
CA SER A 60 1.31 -0.63 10.68
C SER A 60 1.92 0.77 10.73
N PHE A 61 2.88 0.96 11.64
CA PHE A 61 3.76 2.11 11.65
C PHE A 61 5.07 1.87 10.85
N GLY A 62 5.19 0.70 10.21
CA GLY A 62 6.35 0.26 9.44
C GLY A 62 6.50 0.88 8.05
N LYS A 63 5.52 1.66 7.60
CA LYS A 63 5.43 2.20 6.24
C LYS A 63 5.51 3.72 6.26
N GLU A 64 4.38 4.42 6.21
CA GLU A 64 4.31 5.87 6.05
C GLU A 64 4.91 6.64 7.22
N SER A 65 4.80 6.09 8.43
CA SER A 65 5.43 6.68 9.63
C SER A 65 6.91 6.33 9.80
N GLY A 66 7.49 5.46 8.95
CA GLY A 66 8.91 5.12 8.98
C GLY A 66 9.43 4.57 10.30
N CYS A 67 8.56 3.99 11.12
CA CYS A 67 8.88 3.46 12.44
C CYS A 67 8.81 1.92 12.44
N ILE A 68 8.78 1.29 13.62
CA ILE A 68 8.66 -0.16 13.77
C ILE A 68 7.58 -0.42 14.81
N ALA A 69 6.38 -0.76 14.34
CA ALA A 69 5.27 -1.26 15.15
C ALA A 69 4.08 -1.62 14.25
N SER A 70 3.14 -2.38 14.83
CA SER A 70 1.79 -2.52 14.32
C SER A 70 0.81 -2.39 15.47
N PHE A 71 -0.45 -2.08 15.14
CA PHE A 71 -1.51 -1.93 16.13
C PHE A 71 -2.80 -2.52 15.60
N ILE A 72 -3.74 -2.75 16.52
CA ILE A 72 -5.14 -2.92 16.18
C ILE A 72 -5.97 -1.84 16.88
N ALA A 73 -6.96 -1.30 16.19
CA ALA A 73 -8.02 -0.48 16.76
C ALA A 73 -9.29 -1.34 16.80
N CYS A 74 -9.84 -1.52 18.00
CA CYS A 74 -10.98 -2.39 18.25
C CYS A 74 -11.76 -1.91 19.48
N SER A 75 -12.86 -2.59 19.82
CA SER A 75 -13.63 -2.29 21.02
C SER A 75 -12.80 -2.56 22.29
N GLN A 76 -13.15 -1.86 23.38
CA GLN A 76 -12.53 -2.10 24.68
C GLN A 76 -12.64 -3.56 25.12
N LEU A 77 -13.80 -4.19 24.90
CA LEU A 77 -14.00 -5.61 25.22
C LEU A 77 -13.02 -6.51 24.48
N PHE A 78 -12.82 -6.28 23.18
CA PHE A 78 -11.89 -7.06 22.36
C PHE A 78 -10.43 -6.86 22.81
N ARG A 79 -10.06 -5.61 23.12
CA ARG A 79 -8.73 -5.28 23.67
C ARG A 79 -8.48 -5.98 25.00
N ASP A 80 -9.42 -5.89 25.95
CA ASP A 80 -9.26 -6.46 27.28
C ASP A 80 -9.20 -8.00 27.23
N TYR A 81 -9.96 -8.61 26.31
CA TYR A 81 -9.83 -10.05 26.01
C TYR A 81 -8.42 -10.41 25.53
N LEU A 82 -7.87 -9.69 24.55
CA LEU A 82 -6.53 -9.96 24.03
C LEU A 82 -5.44 -9.77 25.10
N LEU A 83 -5.53 -8.72 25.89
CA LEU A 83 -4.58 -8.47 26.99
C LEU A 83 -4.64 -9.53 28.10
N THR A 84 -5.76 -10.26 28.20
CA THR A 84 -5.94 -11.32 29.20
C THR A 84 -5.51 -12.69 28.67
N PHE A 85 -5.79 -12.98 27.38
CA PHE A 85 -5.73 -14.34 26.85
C PHE A 85 -4.72 -14.55 25.70
N ASN A 86 -4.07 -13.51 25.19
CA ASN A 86 -3.07 -13.65 24.12
C ASN A 86 -1.64 -13.71 24.70
N PRO A 87 -1.02 -14.90 24.82
CA PRO A 87 0.33 -15.03 25.37
C PRO A 87 1.38 -14.31 24.53
N GLU A 88 1.22 -14.23 23.20
CA GLU A 88 2.16 -13.54 22.31
C GLU A 88 2.20 -12.03 22.58
N LEU A 89 1.09 -11.46 23.04
CA LEU A 89 1.01 -10.05 23.45
C LEU A 89 1.51 -9.83 24.88
N ILE A 90 1.31 -10.81 25.77
CA ILE A 90 1.65 -10.70 27.20
C ILE A 90 3.15 -10.95 27.44
N GLU A 91 3.74 -11.90 26.73
CA GLU A 91 5.10 -12.38 26.97
C GLU A 91 6.15 -11.71 26.06
N THR A 92 5.76 -10.69 25.29
CA THR A 92 6.66 -9.95 24.41
C THR A 92 7.25 -8.69 25.08
N THR A 93 8.40 -8.26 24.59
CA THR A 93 9.03 -7.00 25.05
C THR A 93 8.32 -5.81 24.43
N THR A 94 8.02 -4.79 25.23
CA THR A 94 7.43 -3.54 24.75
C THR A 94 8.35 -2.82 23.76
N LEU A 95 7.76 -2.03 22.88
CA LEU A 95 8.50 -1.22 21.90
C LEU A 95 9.53 -0.29 22.58
N PRO A 96 10.70 -0.04 21.95
CA PRO A 96 11.67 0.92 22.46
C PRO A 96 11.04 2.32 22.64
N PRO A 97 11.38 3.07 23.71
CA PRO A 97 10.83 4.42 23.94
C PRO A 97 11.02 5.38 22.76
N ALA A 98 12.13 5.26 22.02
CA ALA A 98 12.38 6.06 20.82
C ALA A 98 11.36 5.78 19.70
N ALA A 99 10.96 4.52 19.52
CA ALA A 99 9.92 4.15 18.57
C ALA A 99 8.56 4.70 19.00
N LEU A 100 8.22 4.62 20.29
CA LEU A 100 6.99 5.19 20.84
C LEU A 100 6.93 6.72 20.65
N GLY A 101 8.04 7.42 20.90
CA GLY A 101 8.13 8.86 20.67
C GLY A 101 7.95 9.25 19.19
N ALA A 102 8.57 8.50 18.27
CA ALA A 102 8.38 8.69 16.84
C ALA A 102 6.93 8.44 16.41
N ILE A 103 6.31 7.35 16.88
CA ILE A 103 4.91 7.04 16.61
C ILE A 103 3.99 8.14 17.13
N SER A 104 4.22 8.65 18.35
CA SER A 104 3.45 9.77 18.90
C SER A 104 3.53 11.00 17.99
N ALA A 105 4.74 11.39 17.58
CA ALA A 105 4.92 12.53 16.68
C ALA A 105 4.26 12.30 15.32
N CYS A 106 4.31 11.07 14.77
CA CYS A 106 3.60 10.74 13.54
C CYS A 106 2.09 10.87 13.68
N LEU A 107 1.51 10.40 14.80
CA LEU A 107 0.07 10.52 15.05
C LEU A 107 -0.40 11.97 15.20
N ASP A 108 0.46 12.85 15.72
CA ASP A 108 0.20 14.30 15.78
C ASP A 108 0.28 14.95 14.40
N LEU A 109 1.23 14.54 13.55
CA LEU A 109 1.46 15.15 12.24
C LEU A 109 0.47 14.68 11.16
N ILE A 110 0.22 13.37 11.07
CA ILE A 110 -0.54 12.78 9.96
C ILE A 110 -1.87 13.52 9.71
N PRO A 111 -2.70 13.86 10.71
CA PRO A 111 -3.96 14.53 10.46
C PRO A 111 -3.87 15.79 9.59
N ASP A 112 -2.79 16.55 9.74
CA ASP A 112 -2.59 17.87 9.13
C ASP A 112 -1.80 17.84 7.81
N MET A 113 -1.31 16.67 7.38
CA MET A 113 -0.53 16.49 6.13
C MET A 113 -1.39 16.45 4.85
N GLU A 114 -2.38 17.34 4.72
CA GLU A 114 -3.30 17.36 3.58
C GLU A 114 -2.59 17.71 2.26
N ILE A 115 -1.59 18.58 2.32
CA ILE A 115 -0.81 18.99 1.14
C ILE A 115 -0.03 17.80 0.57
N GLU A 116 0.62 17.01 1.42
CA GLU A 116 1.38 15.81 1.04
C GLU A 116 0.47 14.74 0.46
N ARG A 117 -0.69 14.49 1.09
CA ARG A 117 -1.69 13.55 0.56
C ARG A 117 -2.19 13.96 -0.81
N LYS A 118 -2.51 15.24 -1.00
CA LYS A 118 -2.95 15.76 -2.29
C LYS A 118 -1.88 15.59 -3.38
N LYS A 119 -0.61 15.87 -3.05
CA LYS A 119 0.52 15.61 -3.97
C LYS A 119 0.59 14.14 -4.37
N ILE A 120 0.46 13.22 -3.42
CA ILE A 120 0.47 11.77 -3.70
C ILE A 120 -0.71 11.39 -4.60
N GLU A 121 -1.91 11.88 -4.31
CA GLU A 121 -3.12 11.60 -5.09
C GLU A 121 -2.97 12.08 -6.54
N GLU A 122 -2.56 13.33 -6.74
CA GLU A 122 -2.37 13.95 -8.06
C GLU A 122 -1.26 13.23 -8.86
N ALA A 123 -0.11 13.00 -8.23
CA ALA A 123 1.02 12.29 -8.84
C ALA A 123 0.64 10.85 -9.23
N ALA A 124 -0.05 10.12 -8.36
CA ALA A 124 -0.47 8.76 -8.63
C ALA A 124 -1.52 8.71 -9.73
N ALA A 125 -2.51 9.61 -9.72
CA ALA A 125 -3.52 9.71 -10.78
C ALA A 125 -2.88 9.98 -12.13
N ARG A 126 -1.95 10.94 -12.18
CA ARG A 126 -1.21 11.27 -13.41
C ARG A 126 -0.35 10.10 -13.89
N LEU A 127 0.39 9.45 -13.01
CA LEU A 127 1.23 8.31 -13.36
C LEU A 127 0.39 7.13 -13.89
N ARG A 128 -0.74 6.81 -13.25
CA ARG A 128 -1.69 5.79 -13.76
C ARG A 128 -2.19 6.15 -15.16
N HIS A 129 -2.63 7.39 -15.37
CA HIS A 129 -3.11 7.85 -16.67
C HIS A 129 -2.05 7.67 -17.77
N LEU A 130 -0.83 8.15 -17.53
CA LEU A 130 0.26 8.06 -18.50
C LEU A 130 0.67 6.60 -18.76
N LEU A 131 0.77 5.76 -17.74
CA LEU A 131 1.05 4.34 -17.94
C LEU A 131 0.01 3.66 -18.84
N ILE A 132 -1.28 3.95 -18.64
CA ILE A 132 -2.36 3.43 -19.50
C ILE A 132 -2.25 3.97 -20.93
N GLU A 133 -1.99 5.27 -21.09
CA GLU A 133 -1.82 5.92 -22.40
C GLU A 133 -0.66 5.29 -23.20
N HIS A 134 0.42 4.94 -22.52
CA HIS A 134 1.58 4.23 -23.08
C HIS A 134 1.40 2.70 -23.12
N HIS A 135 0.19 2.19 -22.94
CA HIS A 135 -0.19 0.77 -23.04
C HIS A 135 0.56 -0.16 -22.06
N TRP A 136 0.85 0.31 -20.84
CA TRP A 136 1.27 -0.56 -19.74
C TRP A 136 0.06 -1.16 -19.05
N ASP A 137 0.12 -2.46 -18.75
CA ASP A 137 -0.92 -3.11 -17.95
C ASP A 137 -0.67 -2.84 -16.46
N ILE A 138 -1.53 -2.03 -15.86
CA ILE A 138 -1.48 -1.68 -14.43
C ILE A 138 -2.60 -2.35 -13.61
N GLY A 139 -3.30 -3.31 -14.21
CA GLY A 139 -4.47 -3.95 -13.60
C GLY A 139 -5.58 -2.95 -13.26
N LYS A 140 -6.15 -3.10 -12.05
CA LYS A 140 -7.27 -2.28 -11.55
C LYS A 140 -6.88 -1.33 -10.42
N THR A 141 -5.59 -0.99 -10.32
CA THR A 141 -5.14 -0.10 -9.26
C THR A 141 -5.88 1.24 -9.30
N THR A 142 -6.26 1.72 -8.13
CA THR A 142 -6.89 3.04 -7.94
C THR A 142 -6.10 3.90 -6.95
N SER A 143 -4.93 3.42 -6.51
CA SER A 143 -4.21 3.98 -5.38
C SER A 143 -2.80 4.45 -5.76
N HIS A 144 -2.03 4.86 -4.75
CA HIS A 144 -0.61 5.23 -4.84
C HIS A 144 0.33 4.03 -5.02
N LEU A 145 -0.19 2.80 -4.90
CA LEU A 145 0.52 1.56 -5.21
C LEU A 145 0.15 1.12 -6.63
N ILE A 146 1.06 1.30 -7.59
CA ILE A 146 0.78 1.09 -9.01
C ILE A 146 1.60 -0.11 -9.49
N PRO A 147 0.97 -1.28 -9.73
CA PRO A 147 1.68 -2.39 -10.34
C PRO A 147 1.88 -2.12 -11.84
N ILE A 148 2.96 -2.65 -12.40
CA ILE A 148 3.10 -2.90 -13.84
C ILE A 148 3.19 -4.42 -13.99
N LEU A 149 2.14 -5.02 -14.55
CA LEU A 149 2.04 -6.47 -14.71
C LEU A 149 3.00 -6.94 -15.79
N CYS A 150 3.73 -8.02 -15.49
CA CYS A 150 4.62 -8.70 -16.40
C CYS A 150 3.98 -10.04 -16.82
N ARG A 151 4.22 -10.46 -18.06
CA ARG A 151 3.72 -11.74 -18.60
C ARG A 151 4.37 -12.94 -17.90
N HIS A 152 5.64 -12.81 -17.54
CA HIS A 152 6.41 -13.84 -16.84
C HIS A 152 7.48 -13.24 -15.91
N GLU A 153 8.05 -14.08 -15.03
CA GLU A 153 9.07 -13.67 -14.05
C GLU A 153 10.31 -13.06 -14.69
N GLU A 154 10.80 -13.64 -15.79
CA GLU A 154 12.01 -13.17 -16.47
C GLU A 154 11.83 -11.77 -17.10
N GLU A 155 10.63 -11.42 -17.54
CA GLU A 155 10.32 -10.06 -17.99
C GLU A 155 10.42 -9.07 -16.83
N CYS A 156 9.82 -9.42 -15.68
CA CYS A 156 9.89 -8.61 -14.47
C CYS A 156 11.34 -8.37 -14.02
N ASP A 157 12.17 -9.42 -14.05
CA ASP A 157 13.59 -9.33 -13.68
C ASP A 157 14.39 -8.48 -14.67
N ARG A 158 14.16 -8.66 -15.98
CA ARG A 158 14.81 -7.86 -17.02
C ARG A 158 14.44 -6.38 -16.93
N LEU A 159 13.15 -6.05 -16.79
CA LEU A 159 12.69 -4.67 -16.64
C LEU A 159 13.23 -4.03 -15.37
N SER A 160 13.19 -4.74 -14.24
CA SER A 160 13.74 -4.24 -12.98
C SER A 160 15.23 -3.95 -13.08
N LYS A 161 16.00 -4.85 -13.72
CA LYS A 161 17.43 -4.66 -13.96
C LYS A 161 17.70 -3.46 -14.87
N ALA A 162 16.97 -3.33 -15.97
CA ALA A 162 17.15 -2.22 -16.91
C ALA A 162 16.79 -0.87 -16.27
N LEU A 163 15.74 -0.82 -15.45
CA LEU A 163 15.40 0.37 -14.65
C LEU A 163 16.53 0.70 -13.66
N LEU A 164 17.09 -0.31 -12.98
CA LEU A 164 18.20 -0.11 -12.05
C LEU A 164 19.46 0.41 -12.74
N GLU A 165 19.75 -0.03 -13.96
CA GLU A 165 20.85 0.49 -14.80
C GLU A 165 20.64 1.97 -15.16
N GLN A 166 19.39 2.43 -15.20
CA GLN A 166 19.01 3.84 -15.32
C GLN A 166 18.86 4.53 -13.95
N SER A 167 19.40 3.95 -12.89
CA SER A 167 19.32 4.47 -11.51
C SER A 167 17.90 4.59 -10.94
N ILE A 168 16.95 3.80 -11.45
CA ILE A 168 15.58 3.71 -10.95
C ILE A 168 15.40 2.38 -10.21
N LEU A 169 15.28 2.44 -8.89
CA LEU A 169 14.99 1.26 -8.08
C LEU A 169 13.48 1.03 -8.00
N VAL A 170 13.04 -0.18 -8.39
CA VAL A 170 11.64 -0.62 -8.28
C VAL A 170 11.54 -1.91 -7.48
N THR A 171 10.41 -2.09 -6.79
CA THR A 171 10.12 -3.36 -6.11
C THR A 171 9.57 -4.36 -7.13
N THR A 172 10.08 -5.60 -7.12
CA THR A 172 9.49 -6.70 -7.88
C THR A 172 8.67 -7.60 -6.95
N LEU A 173 7.50 -8.03 -7.41
CA LEU A 173 6.67 -9.02 -6.73
C LEU A 173 6.54 -10.23 -7.64
N LYS A 174 6.97 -11.40 -7.14
CA LYS A 174 7.03 -12.67 -7.87
C LYS A 174 6.52 -13.82 -6.99
N PRO A 175 6.16 -14.98 -7.54
CA PRO A 175 5.81 -16.15 -6.74
C PRO A 175 6.88 -16.50 -5.67
N PRO A 176 6.47 -16.97 -4.48
CA PRO A 176 5.11 -17.27 -4.06
C PRO A 176 4.31 -16.06 -3.52
N LEU A 177 4.88 -14.84 -3.52
CA LEU A 177 4.17 -13.65 -2.99
C LEU A 177 2.95 -13.29 -3.83
N VAL A 178 3.03 -13.51 -5.14
CA VAL A 178 1.90 -13.37 -6.06
C VAL A 178 1.62 -14.72 -6.74
N PRO A 179 0.41 -14.96 -7.26
CA PRO A 179 0.12 -16.19 -8.01
C PRO A 179 1.08 -16.40 -9.19
N GLN A 180 1.23 -17.65 -9.60
CA GLN A 180 2.00 -18.01 -10.80
C GLN A 180 1.49 -17.23 -12.03
N GLY A 181 2.41 -16.69 -12.84
CA GLY A 181 2.08 -15.80 -13.95
C GLY A 181 1.62 -14.39 -13.53
N GLY A 182 1.61 -14.09 -12.24
CA GLY A 182 1.20 -12.79 -11.70
C GLY A 182 2.36 -11.85 -11.39
N SER A 183 3.56 -12.07 -11.93
CA SER A 183 4.73 -11.24 -11.62
C SER A 183 4.53 -9.79 -12.05
N ARG A 184 5.08 -8.85 -11.28
CA ARG A 184 4.88 -7.41 -11.53
C ARG A 184 5.97 -6.56 -10.90
N LEU A 185 6.22 -5.40 -11.49
CA LEU A 185 6.87 -4.29 -10.79
C LEU A 185 5.82 -3.60 -9.91
N ARG A 186 6.20 -3.08 -8.74
CA ARG A 186 5.34 -2.23 -7.91
C ARG A 186 5.98 -0.86 -7.75
N LEU A 187 5.39 0.13 -8.41
CA LEU A 187 5.69 1.54 -8.21
C LEU A 187 4.93 2.03 -6.97
N THR A 188 5.60 2.79 -6.11
CA THR A 188 4.99 3.41 -4.93
C THR A 188 5.18 4.92 -5.03
N VAL A 189 4.06 5.64 -5.09
CA VAL A 189 4.08 7.10 -5.21
C VAL A 189 4.18 7.72 -3.83
N THR A 190 5.09 8.69 -3.66
CA THR A 190 5.32 9.39 -2.39
C THR A 190 5.29 10.90 -2.59
N ALA A 191 5.03 11.65 -1.50
CA ALA A 191 4.98 13.11 -1.55
C ALA A 191 6.35 13.77 -1.85
N LEU A 192 7.44 13.00 -1.81
CA LEU A 192 8.80 13.47 -2.08
C LEU A 192 9.17 13.45 -3.56
N GLN A 193 8.45 12.68 -4.38
CA GLN A 193 8.72 12.58 -5.82
C GLN A 193 8.39 13.90 -6.50
N LYS A 194 9.34 14.39 -7.29
CA LYS A 194 9.18 15.57 -8.12
C LYS A 194 8.58 15.17 -9.47
N GLU A 195 8.00 16.16 -10.14
CA GLU A 195 7.49 15.98 -11.51
C GLU A 195 8.57 15.56 -12.50
N THR A 196 9.81 15.98 -12.27
CA THR A 196 10.97 15.53 -13.05
C THR A 196 11.24 14.05 -12.87
N ASP A 197 11.01 13.51 -11.68
CA ASP A 197 11.26 12.09 -11.37
C ASP A 197 10.23 11.21 -12.08
N LEU A 198 8.96 11.61 -12.06
CA LEU A 198 7.87 10.92 -12.79
C LEU A 198 8.09 10.97 -14.30
N SER A 199 8.49 12.13 -14.81
CA SER A 199 8.79 12.31 -16.24
C SER A 199 9.99 11.46 -16.67
N TYR A 200 11.03 11.37 -15.83
CA TYR A 200 12.20 10.52 -16.08
C TYR A 200 11.84 9.03 -16.07
N LEU A 201 11.03 8.59 -15.10
CA LEU A 201 10.51 7.22 -15.05
C LEU A 201 9.76 6.85 -16.33
N LEU A 202 8.82 7.70 -16.76
CA LEU A 202 8.00 7.43 -17.95
C LEU A 202 8.84 7.35 -19.22
N LYS A 203 9.73 8.33 -19.44
CA LYS A 203 10.64 8.33 -20.58
C LYS A 203 11.52 7.08 -20.60
N THR A 204 12.02 6.65 -19.44
CA THR A 204 12.81 5.43 -19.34
C THR A 204 11.97 4.20 -19.68
N LEU A 205 10.76 4.08 -19.13
CA LEU A 205 9.84 2.98 -19.46
C LEU A 205 9.51 2.92 -20.95
N GLU A 206 9.24 4.06 -21.58
CA GLU A 206 9.00 4.15 -23.03
C GLU A 206 10.21 3.65 -23.83
N SER A 207 11.42 4.12 -23.50
CA SER A 207 12.65 3.67 -24.16
C SER A 207 12.86 2.16 -24.02
N LEU A 208 12.58 1.58 -22.84
CA LEU A 208 12.72 0.15 -22.61
C LEU A 208 11.67 -0.68 -23.37
N LYS A 209 10.50 -0.11 -23.66
CA LYS A 209 9.46 -0.77 -24.44
C LYS A 209 9.83 -0.90 -25.92
N GLU A 210 10.60 0.06 -26.44
CA GLU A 210 11.10 0.06 -27.82
C GLU A 210 12.30 -0.88 -28.03
N GLU A 211 13.01 -1.27 -26.96
CA GLU A 211 14.13 -2.19 -27.05
C GLU A 211 13.65 -3.61 -27.42
N PRO A 212 14.03 -4.19 -28.57
CA PRO A 212 13.50 -5.48 -29.03
C PRO A 212 13.75 -6.65 -28.05
N SER A 213 14.82 -6.56 -27.24
CA SER A 213 15.17 -7.52 -26.19
C SER A 213 14.31 -7.41 -24.93
N LEU A 214 13.54 -6.33 -24.77
CA LEU A 214 12.63 -6.06 -23.66
C LEU A 214 11.19 -5.77 -24.15
N SER A 215 11.01 -5.69 -25.47
CA SER A 215 9.77 -5.40 -26.15
C SER A 215 8.70 -6.36 -25.67
N THR A 216 7.70 -5.77 -25.06
CA THR A 216 6.52 -6.43 -24.53
C THR A 216 5.49 -6.72 -25.63
N VAL A 217 5.86 -6.60 -26.91
CA VAL A 217 5.06 -7.00 -28.08
C VAL A 217 5.19 -8.50 -28.28
#